data_AF-A0A098R046-F1
#
_entry.id   AF-A0A098R046-F1
#
_cell.length_a   1.000
_cell.length_b   1.000
_cell.length_c   1.000
_cell.angle_alpha   90.00
_cell.angle_beta   90.00
_cell.angle_gamma   90.00
#
_symmetry.space_group_name_H-M   'P 1'
#
loop_
_entity.id
_entity.type
_entity.pdbx_description
1 polymer ?
#
loop_
_entity_poly.entity_id
_entity_poly.type
_entity_poly.pdbx_seq_one_letter_code
_entity_poly.pdbx_strand_id
1 'polypeptide(L)'
;MAKNLFRGGEVKFTNEKVHISPPEIMIRQQHQAQRQAVIREAEAYDGPTADDLRREAEAFKEQWDAQRERLIEDAKQEAQRIIQEAEEHAFEEVKKKNDKALAIKQEAEQEAEKMLNSAKDEATRLVDEANREAEDIREAAKKEGYQIGFSQGYEKGEEEVNRVVERVHLILTKAIDRRNEIIEESEGQLIQLVLQIAKKVIKVLSENQKNIVVNNIVQALRKLKSKADVIIRVNLLDLKTTTAHTKELIAKFERVSSITVMEDSTVGPGGCIIETDFGQIDARISSQLREIEEKILELTPISAQKKPVGT
;
A
#
# COMPACT_ATOMS: atom_id res chain seq x y z
N MET A 1 47.57 -42.75 -62.72
CA MET A 1 47.06 -42.12 -63.95
C MET A 1 46.49 -43.20 -64.86
N ALA A 2 45.19 -43.48 -64.75
CA ALA A 2 44.49 -44.44 -65.61
C ALA A 2 44.05 -43.74 -66.89
N LYS A 3 44.58 -44.18 -68.04
CA LYS A 3 44.41 -43.51 -69.35
C LYS A 3 43.22 -43.99 -70.18
N ASN A 4 42.39 -44.89 -69.67
CA ASN A 4 41.26 -45.46 -70.41
C ASN A 4 39.93 -45.36 -69.63
N LEU A 5 39.53 -44.12 -69.32
CA LEU A 5 38.17 -43.80 -68.89
C LEU A 5 37.51 -43.00 -70.01
N PHE A 6 36.66 -43.67 -70.81
CA PHE A 6 35.77 -42.99 -71.75
C PHE A 6 34.84 -42.07 -70.95
N ARG A 7 34.88 -40.77 -71.24
CA ARG A 7 34.00 -39.78 -70.61
C ARG A 7 32.63 -39.84 -71.31
N GLY A 8 31.55 -39.91 -70.52
CA GLY A 8 30.19 -39.92 -71.05
C GLY A 8 29.91 -38.67 -71.88
N GLY A 9 29.63 -38.84 -73.18
CA GLY A 9 29.35 -37.74 -74.11
C GLY A 9 29.96 -37.89 -75.50
N GLU A 10 30.92 -38.79 -75.72
CA GLU A 10 31.54 -39.02 -77.04
C GLU A 10 31.08 -40.34 -77.67
N VAL A 11 29.80 -40.43 -78.03
CA VAL A 11 29.31 -41.49 -78.94
C VAL A 11 28.96 -40.83 -80.26
N LYS A 12 29.87 -40.88 -81.23
CA LYS A 12 29.55 -40.54 -82.62
C LYS A 12 28.78 -41.72 -83.21
N PHE A 13 27.46 -41.58 -83.31
CA PHE A 13 26.63 -42.50 -84.07
C PHE A 13 26.90 -42.29 -85.57
N THR A 14 27.73 -43.14 -86.16
CA THR A 14 27.93 -43.21 -87.61
C THR A 14 26.81 -44.06 -88.23
N ASN A 15 26.08 -43.49 -89.18
CA ASN A 15 25.07 -44.19 -90.00
C ASN A 15 25.69 -45.04 -91.13
N GLU A 16 26.99 -45.30 -91.09
CA GLU A 16 27.68 -46.15 -92.07
C GLU A 16 27.52 -47.63 -91.68
N LYS A 17 26.88 -48.40 -92.56
CA LYS A 17 26.77 -49.86 -92.42
C LYS A 17 28.17 -50.48 -92.55
N VAL A 18 28.70 -51.02 -91.46
CA VAL A 18 29.93 -51.82 -91.47
C VAL A 18 29.61 -53.22 -92.00
N HIS A 19 30.07 -53.54 -93.20
CA HIS A 19 29.94 -54.86 -93.80
C HIS A 19 31.15 -55.73 -93.39
N ILE A 20 30.92 -56.80 -92.62
CA ILE A 20 31.95 -57.79 -92.26
C ILE A 20 31.85 -58.92 -93.28
N SER A 21 32.81 -59.01 -94.21
CA SER A 21 32.91 -60.11 -95.17
C SER A 21 33.58 -61.33 -94.53
N PRO A 22 33.08 -62.57 -94.75
CA PRO A 22 33.74 -63.78 -94.27
C PRO A 22 35.10 -64.02 -94.99
N PRO A 23 36.11 -64.59 -94.30
CA PRO A 23 37.43 -64.82 -94.90
C PRO A 23 37.39 -65.86 -96.02
N GLU A 24 38.04 -65.56 -97.16
CA GLU A 24 38.19 -66.47 -98.31
C GLU A 24 39.04 -67.69 -97.94
N ILE A 25 38.45 -68.89 -98.03
CA ILE A 25 39.14 -70.17 -97.90
C ILE A 25 39.86 -70.45 -99.23
N MET A 26 41.18 -70.25 -99.28
CA MET A 26 42.00 -70.71 -100.40
C MET A 26 42.06 -72.25 -100.40
N ILE A 27 41.19 -72.88 -101.21
CA ILE A 27 41.32 -74.28 -101.57
C ILE A 27 42.50 -74.41 -102.55
N ARG A 28 43.67 -74.80 -102.03
CA ARG A 28 44.81 -75.17 -102.87
C ARG A 28 44.55 -76.56 -103.44
N GLN A 29 43.96 -76.62 -104.63
CA GLN A 29 43.99 -77.84 -105.45
C GLN A 29 45.45 -78.13 -105.83
N GLN A 30 46.03 -79.18 -105.24
CA GLN A 30 47.19 -79.83 -105.82
C GLN A 30 46.78 -81.19 -106.37
N HIS A 31 47.02 -81.29 -107.67
CA HIS A 31 46.87 -82.40 -108.59
C HIS A 31 47.09 -83.79 -107.98
N GLN A 32 46.16 -84.69 -108.31
CA GLN A 32 46.36 -86.13 -108.26
C GLN A 32 47.56 -86.51 -109.15
N ALA A 33 48.66 -86.90 -108.51
CA ALA A 33 49.70 -87.71 -109.13
C ALA A 33 49.67 -89.08 -108.45
N GLN A 34 49.24 -90.09 -109.21
CA GLN A 34 49.34 -91.49 -108.83
C GLN A 34 50.82 -91.82 -108.57
N ARG A 35 51.19 -92.04 -107.31
CA ARG A 35 52.45 -92.70 -106.94
C ARG A 35 52.13 -94.13 -106.52
N GLN A 36 52.48 -95.05 -107.41
CA GLN A 36 52.49 -96.48 -107.15
C GLN A 36 53.37 -96.81 -105.94
N ALA A 37 52.90 -97.77 -105.15
CA ALA A 37 53.60 -98.36 -104.02
C ALA A 37 54.91 -99.03 -104.47
N VAL A 38 56.00 -98.64 -103.82
CA VAL A 38 57.19 -99.48 -103.68
C VAL A 38 57.25 -99.85 -102.22
N ILE A 39 56.89 -101.10 -101.93
CA ILE A 39 57.06 -101.75 -100.64
C ILE A 39 58.57 -101.81 -100.40
N ARG A 40 59.07 -101.00 -99.45
CA ARG A 40 60.38 -101.21 -98.84
C ARG A 40 60.14 -101.98 -97.55
N GLU A 41 60.93 -103.03 -97.35
CA GLU A 41 60.93 -103.87 -96.15
C GLU A 41 61.00 -103.01 -94.89
N ALA A 42 60.24 -103.44 -93.87
CA ALA A 42 60.22 -102.83 -92.56
C ALA A 42 61.62 -102.89 -91.93
N GLU A 43 62.31 -101.74 -91.91
CA GLU A 43 63.33 -101.49 -90.91
C GLU A 43 62.62 -101.48 -89.56
N ALA A 44 63.04 -102.39 -88.68
CA ALA A 44 62.50 -102.54 -87.34
C ALA A 44 62.45 -101.18 -86.65
N TYR A 45 61.26 -100.78 -86.21
CA TYR A 45 61.07 -99.66 -85.29
C TYR A 45 61.76 -100.02 -83.98
N ASP A 46 63.02 -99.59 -83.85
CA ASP A 46 63.86 -99.69 -82.66
C ASP A 46 63.53 -98.55 -81.68
N GLY A 47 62.23 -98.28 -81.53
CA GLY A 47 61.68 -97.40 -80.53
C GLY A 47 61.19 -98.19 -79.32
N PRO A 48 61.08 -97.56 -78.14
CA PRO A 48 60.80 -98.24 -76.89
C PRO A 48 59.50 -99.07 -76.93
N THR A 49 59.47 -100.18 -76.20
CA THR A 49 58.41 -101.20 -76.21
C THR A 49 57.07 -100.59 -75.75
N ALA A 50 55.91 -101.13 -76.15
CA ALA A 50 54.59 -100.61 -75.76
C ALA A 50 54.34 -100.51 -74.24
N ASP A 51 55.09 -101.26 -73.42
CA ASP A 51 55.09 -101.14 -71.95
C ASP A 51 56.02 -100.04 -71.39
N ASP A 52 56.94 -99.51 -72.20
CA ASP A 52 57.77 -98.34 -71.85
C ASP A 52 56.98 -97.05 -72.09
N LEU A 53 56.19 -96.96 -73.18
CA LEU A 53 55.29 -95.84 -73.45
C LEU A 53 54.14 -95.73 -72.43
N ARG A 54 53.66 -96.86 -71.88
CA ARG A 54 52.69 -96.86 -70.77
C ARG A 54 53.31 -96.35 -69.48
N ARG A 55 54.54 -96.74 -69.16
CA ARG A 55 55.27 -96.22 -67.99
C ARG A 55 55.62 -94.74 -68.14
N GLU A 56 55.96 -94.29 -69.33
CA GLU A 56 56.17 -92.86 -69.63
C GLU A 56 54.85 -92.07 -69.55
N ALA A 57 53.73 -92.61 -70.03
CA ALA A 57 52.42 -91.98 -69.93
C ALA A 57 51.87 -91.95 -68.50
N GLU A 58 52.09 -93.01 -67.71
CA GLU A 58 51.77 -93.05 -66.28
C GLU A 58 52.67 -92.10 -65.49
N ALA A 59 53.98 -92.08 -65.76
CA ALA A 59 54.89 -91.11 -65.15
C ALA A 59 54.56 -89.67 -65.55
N PHE A 60 54.15 -89.41 -66.79
CA PHE A 60 53.70 -88.10 -67.25
C PHE A 60 52.38 -87.70 -66.58
N LYS A 61 51.44 -88.65 -66.43
CA LYS A 61 50.17 -88.42 -65.75
C LYS A 61 50.39 -88.16 -64.25
N GLU A 62 51.28 -88.89 -63.59
CA GLU A 62 51.68 -88.64 -62.20
C GLU A 62 52.40 -87.30 -62.04
N GLN A 63 53.31 -86.95 -62.97
CA GLN A 63 53.97 -85.64 -62.98
C GLN A 63 53.01 -84.49 -63.28
N TRP A 64 52.03 -84.69 -64.16
CA TRP A 64 50.99 -83.73 -64.50
C TRP A 64 49.97 -83.56 -63.36
N ASP A 65 49.53 -84.66 -62.74
CA ASP A 65 48.66 -84.63 -61.58
C ASP A 65 49.40 -83.95 -60.41
N ALA A 66 50.70 -84.23 -60.20
CA ALA A 66 51.52 -83.52 -59.23
C ALA A 66 51.72 -82.03 -59.57
N GLN A 67 51.90 -81.66 -60.85
CA GLN A 67 51.98 -80.26 -61.29
C GLN A 67 50.64 -79.53 -61.15
N ARG A 68 49.53 -80.21 -61.47
CA ARG A 68 48.16 -79.71 -61.33
C ARG A 68 47.83 -79.49 -59.86
N GLU A 69 48.17 -80.45 -58.99
CA GLU A 69 48.00 -80.34 -57.55
C GLU A 69 48.78 -79.12 -57.02
N ARG A 70 50.06 -78.97 -57.45
CA ARG A 70 50.87 -77.78 -57.12
C ARG A 70 50.28 -76.49 -57.63
N LEU A 71 49.82 -76.43 -58.87
CA LEU A 71 49.25 -75.22 -59.46
C LEU A 71 47.91 -74.84 -58.81
N ILE A 72 47.11 -75.82 -58.41
CA ILE A 72 45.89 -75.59 -57.62
C ILE A 72 46.24 -75.11 -56.22
N GLU A 73 47.27 -75.70 -55.59
CA GLU A 73 47.73 -75.30 -54.27
C GLU A 73 48.31 -73.87 -54.28
N ASP A 74 49.15 -73.53 -55.26
CA ASP A 74 49.69 -72.19 -55.48
C ASP A 74 48.56 -71.17 -55.74
N ALA A 75 47.57 -71.53 -56.58
CA ALA A 75 46.41 -70.67 -56.84
C ALA A 75 45.53 -70.49 -55.59
N LYS A 76 45.39 -71.52 -54.75
CA LYS A 76 44.68 -71.43 -53.46
C LYS A 76 45.44 -70.55 -52.48
N GLN A 77 46.76 -70.68 -52.38
CA GLN A 77 47.61 -69.86 -51.51
C GLN A 77 47.57 -68.39 -51.94
N GLU A 78 47.64 -68.11 -53.24
CA GLU A 78 47.53 -66.75 -53.76
C GLU A 78 46.13 -66.17 -53.53
N ALA A 79 45.07 -66.95 -53.73
CA ALA A 79 43.70 -66.52 -53.41
C ALA A 79 43.53 -66.24 -51.91
N GLN A 80 44.09 -67.09 -51.03
CA GLN A 80 44.10 -66.86 -49.59
C GLN A 80 44.87 -65.59 -49.21
N ARG A 81 46.02 -65.34 -49.85
CA ARG A 81 46.80 -64.12 -49.61
C ARG A 81 46.02 -62.87 -50.02
N ILE A 82 45.37 -62.88 -51.19
CA ILE A 82 44.54 -61.76 -51.66
C ILE A 82 43.35 -61.52 -50.71
N ILE A 83 42.70 -62.59 -50.23
CA ILE A 83 41.60 -62.47 -49.28
C ILE A 83 42.10 -61.86 -47.97
N GLN A 84 43.22 -62.34 -47.44
CA GLN A 84 43.80 -61.83 -46.19
C GLN A 84 44.21 -60.36 -46.32
N GLU A 85 44.90 -59.97 -47.40
CA GLU A 85 45.26 -58.57 -47.67
C GLU A 85 44.02 -57.67 -47.83
N ALA A 86 42.98 -58.16 -48.50
CA ALA A 86 41.72 -57.43 -48.63
C ALA A 86 40.98 -57.27 -47.29
N GLU A 87 40.99 -58.30 -46.44
CA GLU A 87 40.43 -58.26 -45.09
C GLU A 87 41.20 -57.29 -44.18
N GLU A 88 42.53 -57.31 -44.21
CA GLU A 88 43.38 -56.38 -43.46
C GLU A 88 43.14 -54.92 -43.89
N HIS A 89 43.11 -54.65 -45.20
CA HIS A 89 42.80 -53.32 -45.71
C HIS A 89 41.38 -52.85 -45.38
N ALA A 90 40.38 -53.72 -45.51
CA ALA A 90 39.00 -53.42 -45.13
C ALA A 90 38.87 -53.14 -43.62
N PHE A 91 39.54 -53.95 -42.80
CA PHE A 91 39.58 -53.78 -41.35
C PHE A 91 40.24 -52.46 -40.96
N GLU A 92 41.37 -52.11 -41.57
CA GLU A 92 42.03 -50.82 -41.33
C GLU A 92 41.14 -49.62 -41.73
N GLU A 93 40.45 -49.71 -42.86
CA GLU A 93 39.58 -48.62 -43.32
C GLU A 93 38.37 -48.43 -42.37
N VAL A 94 37.75 -49.53 -41.93
CA VAL A 94 36.67 -49.50 -40.94
C VAL A 94 37.17 -48.97 -39.62
N LYS A 95 38.34 -49.42 -39.14
CA LYS A 95 38.96 -48.93 -37.90
C LYS A 95 39.22 -47.42 -37.99
N LYS A 96 39.84 -46.94 -39.07
CA LYS A 96 40.08 -45.50 -39.31
C LYS A 96 38.77 -44.69 -39.33
N LYS A 97 37.70 -45.19 -39.95
CA LYS A 97 36.40 -44.51 -39.95
C LYS A 97 35.75 -44.51 -38.57
N ASN A 98 35.85 -45.62 -37.83
CA ASN A 98 35.30 -45.73 -36.48
C ASN A 98 36.05 -44.82 -35.50
N ASP A 99 37.38 -44.78 -35.56
CA ASP A 99 38.21 -43.89 -34.74
C ASP A 99 37.88 -42.42 -35.03
N LYS A 100 37.71 -42.05 -36.31
CA LYS A 100 37.25 -40.71 -36.70
C LYS A 100 35.83 -40.40 -36.19
N ALA A 101 34.90 -41.35 -36.31
CA ALA A 101 33.54 -41.16 -35.82
C ALA A 101 33.51 -41.00 -34.29
N LEU A 102 34.34 -41.76 -33.56
CA LEU A 102 34.48 -41.66 -32.11
C LEU A 102 35.09 -40.30 -31.71
N ALA A 103 36.11 -39.83 -32.42
CA ALA A 103 36.72 -38.52 -32.18
C ALA A 103 35.72 -37.38 -32.40
N ILE A 104 34.97 -37.40 -33.51
CA ILE A 104 33.92 -36.41 -33.81
C ILE A 104 32.83 -36.44 -32.72
N LYS A 105 32.41 -37.64 -32.30
CA LYS A 105 31.42 -37.79 -31.23
C LYS A 105 31.92 -37.19 -29.92
N GLN A 106 33.15 -37.49 -29.51
CA GLN A 106 33.76 -36.97 -28.28
C GLN A 106 33.91 -35.45 -28.32
N GLU A 107 34.33 -34.89 -29.46
CA GLU A 107 34.44 -33.44 -29.67
C GLU A 107 33.06 -32.76 -29.56
N ALA A 108 32.05 -33.29 -30.25
CA ALA A 108 30.68 -32.79 -30.16
C ALA A 108 30.10 -32.90 -28.74
N GLU A 109 30.39 -33.98 -28.01
CA GLU A 109 29.98 -34.15 -26.61
C GLU A 109 30.66 -33.11 -25.70
N GLN A 110 31.95 -32.85 -25.87
CA GLN A 110 32.68 -31.83 -25.10
C GLN A 110 32.20 -30.41 -25.41
N GLU A 111 31.92 -30.09 -26.68
CA GLU A 111 31.36 -28.79 -27.06
C GLU A 111 29.95 -28.60 -26.50
N ALA A 112 29.10 -29.63 -26.58
CA ALA A 112 27.78 -29.61 -25.98
C ALA A 112 27.84 -29.44 -24.46
N GLU A 113 28.78 -30.11 -23.78
CA GLU A 113 28.98 -29.95 -22.34
C GLU A 113 29.44 -28.53 -21.98
N LYS A 114 30.38 -27.95 -22.73
CA LYS A 114 30.82 -26.55 -22.54
C LYS A 114 29.67 -25.57 -22.77
N MET A 115 28.86 -25.78 -23.81
CA MET A 115 27.69 -24.94 -24.08
C MET A 115 26.64 -25.06 -22.97
N LEU A 116 26.40 -26.28 -22.47
CA LEU A 116 25.47 -26.49 -21.37
C LEU A 116 25.95 -25.85 -20.07
N ASN A 117 27.24 -25.96 -19.76
CA ASN A 117 27.82 -25.37 -18.56
C ASN A 117 27.81 -23.83 -18.63
N SER A 118 28.18 -23.25 -19.78
CA SER A 118 28.10 -21.79 -19.96
C SER A 118 26.65 -21.26 -19.88
N ALA A 119 25.69 -21.96 -20.48
CA ALA A 119 24.27 -21.61 -20.37
C ALA A 119 23.75 -21.72 -18.92
N LYS A 120 24.20 -22.73 -18.15
CA LYS A 120 23.89 -22.86 -16.72
C LYS A 120 24.50 -21.74 -15.88
N ASP A 121 25.75 -21.37 -16.16
CA ASP A 121 26.44 -20.28 -15.46
C ASP A 121 25.78 -18.92 -15.76
N GLU A 122 25.33 -18.70 -17.00
CA GLU A 122 24.60 -17.49 -17.37
C GLU A 122 23.20 -17.46 -16.72
N ALA A 123 22.48 -18.59 -16.72
CA ALA A 123 21.19 -18.69 -16.06
C ALA A 123 21.28 -18.46 -14.55
N THR A 124 22.31 -19.01 -13.88
CA THR A 124 22.51 -18.76 -12.45
C THR A 124 22.84 -17.30 -12.16
N ARG A 125 23.69 -16.66 -12.99
CA ARG A 125 23.98 -15.22 -12.88
C ARG A 125 22.74 -14.35 -13.04
N LEU A 126 21.90 -14.62 -14.05
CA LEU A 126 20.65 -13.89 -14.27
C LEU A 126 19.67 -14.04 -13.10
N VAL A 127 19.57 -15.25 -12.54
CA VAL A 127 18.72 -15.49 -11.35
C VAL A 127 19.26 -14.75 -10.13
N ASP A 128 20.58 -14.76 -9.91
CA ASP A 128 21.21 -14.04 -8.80
C ASP A 128 21.04 -12.52 -8.94
N GLU A 129 21.19 -11.97 -10.14
CA GLU A 129 20.95 -10.56 -10.44
C GLU A 129 19.49 -10.17 -10.21
N ALA A 130 18.54 -10.94 -10.76
CA ALA A 130 17.11 -10.72 -10.55
C ALA A 130 16.72 -10.81 -9.07
N ASN A 131 17.34 -11.71 -8.30
CA ASN A 131 17.10 -11.81 -6.86
C ASN A 131 17.64 -10.60 -6.09
N ARG A 132 18.80 -10.06 -6.47
CA ARG A 132 19.36 -8.84 -5.87
C ARG A 132 18.49 -7.63 -6.17
N GLU A 133 18.11 -7.43 -7.43
CA GLU A 133 17.20 -6.35 -7.81
C GLU A 133 15.85 -6.46 -7.09
N ALA A 134 15.30 -7.67 -6.97
CA ALA A 134 14.07 -7.89 -6.23
C ALA A 134 14.19 -7.52 -4.75
N GLU A 135 15.33 -7.80 -4.12
CA GLU A 135 15.57 -7.43 -2.73
C GLU A 135 15.76 -5.92 -2.56
N ASP A 136 16.52 -5.27 -3.45
CA ASP A 136 16.69 -3.81 -3.46
C ASP A 136 15.34 -3.09 -3.63
N ILE A 137 14.49 -3.58 -4.54
CA ILE A 137 13.13 -3.06 -4.74
C ILE A 137 12.28 -3.26 -3.48
N ARG A 138 12.36 -4.42 -2.82
CA ARG A 138 11.62 -4.67 -1.57
C ARG A 138 12.08 -3.76 -0.45
N GLU A 139 13.38 -3.57 -0.27
CA GLU A 139 13.92 -2.68 0.75
C GLU A 139 13.51 -1.22 0.49
N ALA A 140 13.62 -0.77 -0.76
CA ALA A 140 13.17 0.56 -1.17
C ALA A 140 11.67 0.77 -0.91
N ALA A 141 10.82 -0.15 -1.36
CA ALA A 141 9.38 -0.10 -1.16
C ALA A 141 8.99 -0.14 0.33
N LYS A 142 9.69 -0.93 1.14
CA LYS A 142 9.49 -0.98 2.59
C LYS A 142 9.85 0.35 3.26
N LYS A 143 10.97 0.96 2.86
CA LYS A 143 11.41 2.25 3.40
C LYS A 143 10.46 3.38 3.01
N GLU A 144 10.04 3.41 1.75
CA GLU A 144 9.07 4.39 1.24
C GLU A 144 7.71 4.22 1.92
N GLY A 145 7.20 2.99 1.98
CA GLY A 145 5.93 2.69 2.65
C GLY A 145 5.95 3.04 4.15
N TYR A 146 7.07 2.82 4.83
CA TYR A 146 7.24 3.25 6.21
C TYR A 146 7.25 4.77 6.35
N GLN A 147 7.95 5.50 5.48
CA GLN A 147 7.99 6.96 5.53
C GLN A 147 6.62 7.59 5.25
N ILE A 148 5.92 7.10 4.22
CA ILE A 148 4.57 7.56 3.88
C ILE A 148 3.60 7.24 5.03
N GLY A 149 3.63 6.00 5.54
CA GLY A 149 2.78 5.59 6.66
C GLY A 149 3.06 6.38 7.93
N PHE A 150 4.32 6.66 8.23
CA PHE A 150 4.73 7.48 9.37
C PHE A 150 4.24 8.92 9.22
N SER A 151 4.46 9.55 8.06
CA SER A 151 4.01 10.93 7.80
C SER A 151 2.49 11.06 7.87
N GLN A 152 1.75 10.15 7.23
CA GLN A 152 0.29 10.15 7.27
C GLN A 152 -0.25 9.87 8.68
N GLY A 153 0.39 8.97 9.42
CA GLY A 153 0.03 8.67 10.81
C GLY A 153 0.29 9.85 11.73
N TYR A 154 1.41 10.56 11.53
CA TYR A 154 1.77 11.76 12.28
C TYR A 154 0.79 12.90 12.02
N GLU A 155 0.48 13.19 10.75
CA GLU A 155 -0.46 14.25 10.36
C GLU A 155 -1.87 13.98 10.90
N LYS A 156 -2.38 12.75 10.75
CA LYS A 156 -3.68 12.36 11.35
C LYS A 156 -3.66 12.47 12.88
N GLY A 157 -2.57 12.06 13.52
CA GLY A 157 -2.41 12.18 14.96
C GLY A 157 -2.42 13.65 15.42
N GLU A 158 -1.75 14.53 14.69
CA GLU A 158 -1.73 15.97 14.96
C GLU A 158 -3.13 16.59 14.80
N GLU A 159 -3.85 16.25 13.73
CA GLU A 159 -5.24 16.69 13.52
C GLU A 159 -6.17 16.24 14.64
N GLU A 160 -6.08 14.97 15.07
CA GLU A 160 -6.88 14.46 16.18
C GLU A 160 -6.58 15.17 17.50
N VAL A 161 -5.29 15.40 17.80
CA VAL A 161 -4.87 16.14 19.00
C VAL A 161 -5.38 17.57 18.95
N ASN A 162 -5.22 18.28 17.84
CA ASN A 162 -5.71 19.65 17.68
C ASN A 162 -7.23 19.73 17.87
N ARG A 163 -7.98 18.79 17.31
CA ARG A 163 -9.43 18.70 17.52
C ARG A 163 -9.81 18.47 18.98
N VAL A 164 -9.08 17.64 19.71
CA VAL A 164 -9.30 17.43 21.14
C VAL A 164 -8.99 18.70 21.93
N VAL A 165 -7.89 19.37 21.63
CA VAL A 165 -7.48 20.63 22.27
C VAL A 165 -8.52 21.72 22.05
N GLU A 166 -8.99 21.92 20.81
CA GLU A 166 -10.06 22.87 20.51
C GLU A 166 -11.35 22.57 21.28
N ARG A 167 -11.72 21.29 21.37
CA ARG A 167 -12.91 20.87 22.12
C ARG A 167 -12.76 21.15 23.61
N VAL A 168 -11.59 20.92 24.18
CA VAL A 168 -11.28 21.24 25.58
C VAL A 168 -11.34 22.74 25.81
N HIS A 169 -10.76 23.56 24.91
CA HIS A 169 -10.87 25.02 24.99
C HIS A 169 -12.32 25.48 24.96
N LEU A 170 -13.14 24.95 24.05
CA LEU A 170 -14.57 25.28 23.98
C LEU A 170 -15.31 24.93 25.28
N ILE A 171 -15.03 23.75 25.85
CA ILE A 171 -15.63 23.33 27.13
C ILE A 171 -15.20 24.27 28.25
N LEU A 172 -13.92 24.65 28.31
CA LEU A 172 -13.39 25.54 29.34
C LEU A 172 -14.02 26.94 29.23
N THR A 173 -14.11 27.50 28.03
CA THR A 173 -14.77 28.80 27.81
C THR A 173 -16.23 28.74 28.25
N LYS A 174 -16.99 27.72 27.82
CA LYS A 174 -18.38 27.54 28.25
C LYS A 174 -18.52 27.35 29.76
N ALA A 175 -17.56 26.69 30.41
CA ALA A 175 -17.58 26.52 31.86
C ALA A 175 -17.32 27.85 32.60
N ILE A 176 -16.43 28.70 32.07
CA ILE A 176 -16.18 30.05 32.60
C ILE A 176 -17.42 30.93 32.40
N ASP A 177 -18.01 30.93 31.22
CA ASP A 177 -19.22 31.70 30.93
C ASP A 177 -20.37 31.26 31.83
N ARG A 178 -20.60 29.94 31.96
CA ARG A 178 -21.63 29.41 32.84
C ARG A 178 -21.39 29.76 34.31
N ARG A 179 -20.13 29.78 34.76
CA ARG A 179 -19.77 30.23 36.11
C ARG A 179 -20.15 31.69 36.32
N ASN A 180 -19.86 32.56 35.34
CA ASN A 180 -20.20 33.98 35.45
C ASN A 180 -21.73 34.19 35.46
N GLU A 181 -22.46 33.48 34.59
CA GLU A 181 -23.93 33.49 34.61
C GLU A 181 -24.49 33.07 35.98
N ILE A 182 -23.97 31.98 36.56
CA ILE A 182 -24.40 31.52 37.89
C ILE A 182 -24.13 32.59 38.96
N ILE A 183 -23.00 33.29 38.89
CA ILE A 183 -22.68 34.36 39.83
C ILE A 183 -23.67 35.52 39.67
N GLU A 184 -23.94 35.99 38.45
CA GLU A 184 -24.89 37.07 38.18
C GLU A 184 -26.31 36.70 38.60
N GLU A 185 -26.77 35.49 38.27
CA GLU A 185 -28.08 34.97 38.71
C GLU A 185 -28.16 34.88 40.24
N SER A 186 -27.10 34.40 40.90
CA SER A 186 -27.03 34.27 42.35
C SER A 186 -27.03 35.62 43.05
N GLU A 187 -26.34 36.62 42.51
CA GLU A 187 -26.35 37.99 43.04
C GLU A 187 -27.77 38.57 43.05
N GLY A 188 -28.50 38.44 41.94
CA GLY A 188 -29.90 38.87 41.86
C GLY A 188 -30.80 38.17 42.89
N GLN A 189 -30.65 36.85 43.04
CA GLN A 189 -31.40 36.07 44.03
C GLN A 189 -31.06 36.47 45.47
N LEU A 190 -29.78 36.72 45.78
CA LEU A 190 -29.33 37.16 47.10
C LEU A 190 -29.91 38.52 47.47
N ILE A 191 -29.90 39.47 46.53
CA ILE A 191 -30.50 40.80 46.74
C ILE A 191 -31.99 40.67 47.02
N GLN A 192 -32.71 39.89 46.21
CA GLN A 192 -34.14 39.65 46.42
C GLN A 192 -34.41 39.02 47.80
N LEU A 193 -33.61 38.03 48.20
CA LEU A 193 -33.74 37.41 49.52
C LEU A 193 -33.53 38.42 50.66
N VAL A 194 -32.48 39.24 50.58
CA VAL A 194 -32.20 40.28 51.59
C VAL A 194 -33.34 41.30 51.67
N LEU A 195 -33.87 41.73 50.53
CA LEU A 195 -35.01 42.65 50.47
C LEU A 195 -36.26 42.03 51.10
N GLN A 196 -36.53 40.74 50.86
CA GLN A 196 -37.66 40.03 51.49
C GLN A 196 -37.50 39.92 53.00
N ILE A 197 -36.28 39.60 53.48
CA ILE A 197 -35.96 39.57 54.92
C ILE A 197 -36.18 40.96 55.53
N ALA A 198 -35.65 42.01 54.92
CA ALA A 198 -35.82 43.39 55.40
C ALA A 198 -37.30 43.80 55.45
N LYS A 199 -38.07 43.53 54.38
CA LYS A 199 -39.52 43.77 54.32
C LYS A 199 -40.26 43.04 55.46
N LYS A 200 -39.90 41.77 55.72
CA LYS A 200 -40.50 40.97 56.80
C LYS A 200 -40.18 41.54 58.19
N VAL A 201 -38.92 41.87 58.46
CA VAL A 201 -38.48 42.42 59.76
C VAL A 201 -39.14 43.77 60.02
N ILE A 202 -39.14 44.68 59.03
CA ILE A 202 -39.74 46.01 59.16
C ILE A 202 -41.23 45.91 59.39
N LYS A 203 -41.94 45.02 58.67
CA LYS A 203 -43.38 44.80 58.90
C LYS A 203 -43.65 44.39 60.35
N VAL A 204 -42.90 43.42 60.88
CA VAL A 204 -43.05 42.94 62.26
C VAL A 204 -42.75 44.06 63.27
N LEU A 205 -41.70 44.85 63.06
CA LEU A 205 -41.38 45.99 63.93
C LEU A 205 -42.49 47.04 63.90
N SER A 206 -42.99 47.38 62.71
CA SER A 206 -44.05 48.38 62.52
C SER A 206 -45.36 48.01 63.21
N GLU A 207 -45.73 46.73 63.18
CA GLU A 207 -46.94 46.22 63.83
C GLU A 207 -46.81 46.17 65.37
N ASN A 208 -45.59 45.93 65.90
CA ASN A 208 -45.38 45.75 67.34
C ASN A 208 -44.97 47.03 68.09
N GLN A 209 -44.30 47.98 67.43
CA GLN A 209 -43.76 49.18 68.07
C GLN A 209 -44.55 50.44 67.69
N LYS A 210 -45.42 50.87 68.60
CA LYS A 210 -46.28 52.07 68.43
C LYS A 210 -45.51 53.40 68.29
N ASN A 211 -44.22 53.44 68.64
CA ASN A 211 -43.41 54.66 68.53
C ASN A 211 -42.83 54.90 67.12
N ILE A 212 -42.91 53.91 66.21
CA ILE A 212 -42.36 54.04 64.86
C ILE A 212 -43.09 55.13 64.07
N VAL A 213 -44.42 55.21 64.18
CA VAL A 213 -45.23 56.23 63.50
C VAL A 213 -44.82 57.65 63.91
N VAL A 214 -44.60 57.89 65.21
CA VAL A 214 -44.19 59.21 65.72
C VAL A 214 -42.81 59.59 65.18
N ASN A 215 -41.85 58.66 65.19
CA ASN A 215 -40.52 58.91 64.64
C ASN A 215 -40.56 59.18 63.13
N ASN A 216 -41.39 58.46 62.39
CA ASN A 216 -41.57 58.66 60.95
C ASN A 216 -42.18 60.04 60.65
N ILE A 217 -43.18 60.46 61.42
CA ILE A 217 -43.77 61.81 61.36
C ILE A 217 -42.70 62.88 61.63
N VAL A 218 -41.91 62.73 62.70
CA VAL A 218 -40.81 63.66 63.04
C VAL A 218 -39.82 63.79 61.88
N GLN A 219 -39.45 62.67 61.23
CA GLN A 219 -38.54 62.70 60.08
C GLN A 219 -39.17 63.36 58.84
N ALA A 220 -40.45 63.12 58.58
CA ALA A 220 -41.16 63.72 57.46
C ALA A 220 -41.37 65.24 57.68
N LEU A 221 -41.72 65.68 58.90
CA LEU A 221 -41.84 67.10 59.27
C LEU A 221 -40.51 67.86 59.15
N ARG A 222 -39.36 67.21 59.39
CA ARG A 222 -38.04 67.84 59.18
C ARG A 222 -37.78 68.24 57.73
N LYS A 223 -38.45 67.61 56.76
CA LYS A 223 -38.31 67.95 55.33
C LYS A 223 -39.05 69.24 54.95
N LEU A 224 -39.88 69.79 55.85
CA LEU A 224 -40.60 71.04 55.63
C LEU A 224 -39.66 72.25 55.69
N LYS A 225 -39.69 73.07 54.63
CA LYS A 225 -38.86 74.26 54.47
C LYS A 225 -39.52 75.54 55.00
N SER A 226 -40.86 75.58 55.04
CA SER A 226 -41.66 76.77 55.35
C SER A 226 -42.72 76.46 56.41
N LYS A 227 -43.25 77.51 57.05
CA LYS A 227 -44.43 77.37 57.94
C LYS A 227 -45.67 77.02 57.11
N ALA A 228 -46.36 75.96 57.50
CA ALA A 228 -47.59 75.50 56.85
C ALA A 228 -48.53 74.85 57.87
N ASP A 229 -49.81 74.77 57.51
CA ASP A 229 -50.76 73.90 58.19
C ASP A 229 -50.59 72.46 57.68
N VAL A 230 -50.64 71.51 58.60
CA VAL A 230 -50.26 70.12 58.33
C VAL A 230 -51.39 69.16 58.67
N ILE A 231 -51.79 68.36 57.69
CA ILE A 231 -52.73 67.25 57.86
C ILE A 231 -51.94 65.95 57.81
N ILE A 232 -51.98 65.15 58.87
CA ILE A 232 -51.28 63.87 58.97
C ILE A 232 -52.30 62.75 58.86
N ARG A 233 -52.21 61.95 57.81
CA ARG A 233 -53.02 60.75 57.62
C ARG A 233 -52.26 59.52 58.11
N VAL A 234 -52.87 58.75 59.01
CA VAL A 234 -52.28 57.56 59.64
C VAL A 234 -53.24 56.39 59.67
N ASN A 235 -52.72 55.18 59.91
CA ASN A 235 -53.55 54.00 60.11
C ASN A 235 -54.40 54.12 61.40
N LEU A 236 -55.55 53.44 61.43
CA LEU A 236 -56.43 53.36 62.61
C LEU A 236 -55.70 52.91 63.89
N LEU A 237 -54.76 51.98 63.78
CA LEU A 237 -53.98 51.46 64.92
C LEU A 237 -53.07 52.53 65.54
N ASP A 238 -52.65 53.51 64.74
CA ASP A 238 -51.68 54.54 65.12
C ASP A 238 -52.33 55.89 65.47
N LEU A 239 -53.62 56.07 65.14
CA LEU A 239 -54.38 57.30 65.37
C LEU A 239 -54.29 57.78 66.83
N LYS A 240 -54.52 56.87 67.79
CA LYS A 240 -54.48 57.19 69.22
C LYS A 240 -53.11 57.67 69.68
N THR A 241 -52.05 57.00 69.24
CA THR A 241 -50.67 57.32 69.61
C THR A 241 -50.26 58.67 69.01
N THR A 242 -50.52 58.89 67.73
CA THR A 242 -50.21 60.16 67.05
C THR A 242 -50.96 61.35 67.65
N THR A 243 -52.23 61.17 67.99
CA THR A 243 -53.06 62.22 68.63
C THR A 243 -52.51 62.61 70.00
N ALA A 244 -52.07 61.63 70.80
CA ALA A 244 -51.45 61.88 72.10
C ALA A 244 -50.15 62.70 72.00
N HIS A 245 -49.33 62.44 70.97
CA HIS A 245 -48.05 63.13 70.74
C HIS A 245 -48.18 64.43 69.91
N THR A 246 -49.38 64.81 69.46
CA THR A 246 -49.56 65.99 68.58
C THR A 246 -49.09 67.29 69.26
N LYS A 247 -49.38 67.48 70.55
CA LYS A 247 -48.93 68.67 71.30
C LYS A 247 -47.41 68.76 71.42
N GLU A 248 -46.76 67.61 71.59
CA GLU A 248 -45.30 67.51 71.66
C GLU A 248 -44.65 67.81 70.30
N LEU A 249 -45.25 67.33 69.20
CA LEU A 249 -44.78 67.60 67.84
C LEU A 249 -44.86 69.10 67.49
N ILE A 250 -45.95 69.78 67.85
CA ILE A 250 -46.10 71.24 67.64
C ILE A 250 -45.04 72.01 68.43
N ALA A 251 -44.81 71.64 69.70
CA ALA A 251 -43.80 72.30 70.54
C ALA A 251 -42.37 72.09 70.02
N LYS A 252 -42.10 70.95 69.38
CA LYS A 252 -40.76 70.57 68.89
C LYS A 252 -40.43 71.18 67.51
N PHE A 253 -41.43 71.59 66.74
CA PHE A 253 -41.25 72.12 65.39
C PHE A 253 -41.93 73.48 65.22
N GLU A 254 -41.17 74.57 65.39
CA GLU A 254 -41.66 75.95 65.20
C GLU A 254 -42.19 76.24 63.77
N ARG A 255 -41.86 75.35 62.82
CA ARG A 255 -42.28 75.42 61.42
C ARG A 255 -43.68 74.84 61.17
N VAL A 256 -44.37 74.35 62.20
CA VAL A 256 -45.71 73.78 62.06
C VAL A 256 -46.71 74.68 62.77
N SER A 257 -47.66 75.25 62.00
CA SER A 257 -48.65 76.20 62.53
C SER A 257 -49.80 75.47 63.24
N SER A 258 -50.32 74.42 62.61
CA SER A 258 -51.34 73.53 63.18
C SER A 258 -51.15 72.10 62.65
N ILE A 259 -51.56 71.10 63.46
CA ILE A 259 -51.54 69.68 63.07
C ILE A 259 -52.96 69.13 63.23
N THR A 260 -53.50 68.57 62.14
CA THR A 260 -54.75 67.78 62.16
C THR A 260 -54.43 66.33 61.83
N VAL A 261 -54.87 65.39 62.66
CA VAL A 261 -54.63 63.95 62.45
C VAL A 261 -55.91 63.32 61.90
N MET A 262 -55.80 62.62 60.78
CA MET A 262 -56.90 61.89 60.14
C MET A 262 -56.57 60.41 59.98
N GLU A 263 -57.60 59.56 60.02
CA GLU A 263 -57.45 58.15 59.71
C GLU A 263 -57.49 57.91 58.21
N ASP A 264 -56.62 57.01 57.73
CA ASP A 264 -56.60 56.57 56.34
C ASP A 264 -56.23 55.08 56.28
N SER A 265 -57.15 54.26 55.76
CA SER A 265 -56.98 52.81 55.64
C SER A 265 -55.99 52.40 54.55
N THR A 266 -55.61 53.31 53.64
CA THR A 266 -54.61 53.05 52.60
C THR A 266 -53.18 53.10 53.15
N VAL A 267 -53.00 53.65 54.36
CA VAL A 267 -51.72 53.75 55.05
C VAL A 267 -51.52 52.53 55.95
N GLY A 268 -50.44 51.78 55.75
CA GLY A 268 -50.08 50.65 56.61
C GLY A 268 -49.61 51.11 58.01
N PRO A 269 -49.61 50.21 59.01
CA PRO A 269 -49.14 50.53 60.36
C PRO A 269 -47.72 51.11 60.36
N GLY A 270 -47.46 52.13 61.16
CA GLY A 270 -46.19 52.87 61.27
C GLY A 270 -45.90 53.86 60.12
N GLY A 271 -46.71 53.85 59.07
CA GLY A 271 -46.65 54.81 57.97
C GLY A 271 -47.44 56.09 58.26
N CYS A 272 -47.10 57.18 57.57
CA CYS A 272 -47.92 58.38 57.56
C CYS A 272 -47.85 59.06 56.19
N ILE A 273 -48.88 59.83 55.85
CA ILE A 273 -48.89 60.75 54.72
C ILE A 273 -49.10 62.14 55.29
N ILE A 274 -48.24 63.08 54.91
CA ILE A 274 -48.30 64.45 55.40
C ILE A 274 -48.75 65.35 54.25
N GLU A 275 -49.92 65.96 54.39
CA GLU A 275 -50.46 66.95 53.46
C GLU A 275 -50.23 68.35 54.02
N THR A 276 -49.74 69.24 53.17
CA THR A 276 -49.50 70.66 53.48
C THR A 276 -50.00 71.51 52.33
N ASP A 277 -50.13 72.81 52.56
CA ASP A 277 -50.57 73.80 51.56
C ASP A 277 -49.68 73.83 50.30
N PHE A 278 -48.44 73.35 50.42
CA PHE A 278 -47.44 73.34 49.36
C PHE A 278 -47.24 71.96 48.71
N GLY A 279 -47.95 70.93 49.17
CA GLY A 279 -47.87 69.58 48.61
C GLY A 279 -47.99 68.46 49.64
N GLN A 280 -47.86 67.22 49.15
CA GLN A 280 -47.97 65.99 49.92
C GLN A 280 -46.61 65.30 50.03
N ILE A 281 -46.24 64.90 51.25
CA ILE A 281 -45.05 64.11 51.54
C ILE A 281 -45.51 62.69 51.88
N ASP A 282 -45.19 61.74 51.00
CA ASP A 282 -45.42 60.32 51.23
C ASP A 282 -44.33 59.75 52.15
N ALA A 283 -44.69 59.45 53.39
CA ALA A 283 -43.83 58.80 54.35
C ALA A 283 -44.34 57.40 54.70
N ARG A 284 -45.06 56.73 53.78
CA ARG A 284 -45.40 55.32 53.93
C ARG A 284 -44.13 54.47 53.90
N ILE A 285 -44.04 53.51 54.82
CA ILE A 285 -42.91 52.57 54.90
C ILE A 285 -42.76 51.78 53.59
N SER A 286 -43.88 51.44 52.92
CA SER A 286 -43.87 50.77 51.62
C SER A 286 -43.21 51.61 50.52
N SER A 287 -43.48 52.91 50.47
CA SER A 287 -42.89 53.83 49.49
C SER A 287 -41.40 54.00 49.73
N GLN A 288 -40.99 54.18 50.99
CA GLN A 288 -39.58 54.28 51.38
C GLN A 288 -38.79 53.00 51.05
N LEU A 289 -39.37 51.82 51.31
CA LEU A 289 -38.74 50.55 50.96
C LEU A 289 -38.62 50.34 49.46
N ARG A 290 -39.60 50.81 48.69
CA ARG A 290 -39.56 50.76 47.23
C ARG A 290 -38.47 51.66 46.66
N GLU A 291 -38.29 52.88 47.19
CA GLU A 291 -37.17 53.75 46.78
C GLU A 291 -35.81 53.11 47.09
N ILE A 292 -35.67 52.42 48.22
CA ILE A 292 -34.44 51.69 48.58
C ILE A 292 -34.23 50.50 47.63
N GLU A 293 -35.27 49.73 47.33
CA GLU A 293 -35.24 48.62 46.39
C GLU A 293 -34.84 49.07 44.98
N GLU A 294 -35.45 50.14 44.46
CA GLU A 294 -35.11 50.74 43.17
C GLU A 294 -33.64 51.19 43.13
N LYS A 295 -33.15 51.89 44.17
CA LYS A 295 -31.75 52.31 44.26
C LYS A 295 -30.76 51.14 44.36
N ILE A 296 -31.11 50.07 45.07
CA ILE A 296 -30.26 48.87 45.16
C ILE A 296 -30.21 48.16 43.80
N LEU A 297 -31.34 48.06 43.10
CA LEU A 297 -31.41 47.45 41.77
C LEU A 297 -30.66 48.27 40.71
N GLU A 298 -30.71 49.60 40.76
CA GLU A 298 -29.92 50.49 39.88
C GLU A 298 -28.40 50.29 40.05
N LEU A 299 -27.95 49.89 41.23
CA LEU A 299 -26.54 49.60 41.51
C LEU A 299 -26.13 48.17 41.11
N THR A 300 -27.03 47.39 40.50
CA THR A 300 -26.80 45.99 40.09
C THR A 300 -26.58 45.89 38.57
N PRO A 301 -25.53 45.19 38.08
CA PRO A 301 -24.57 44.37 38.83
C PRO A 301 -23.64 45.24 39.67
N ILE A 302 -23.29 44.76 40.87
CA ILE A 302 -22.23 45.34 41.69
C ILE A 302 -20.93 45.05 40.95
N SER A 303 -20.68 45.80 39.89
CA SER A 303 -19.43 45.77 39.16
C SER A 303 -18.40 46.31 40.13
N ALA A 304 -17.78 45.41 40.91
CA ALA A 304 -16.55 45.69 41.59
C ALA A 304 -15.66 46.37 40.56
N GLN A 305 -15.32 47.63 40.79
CA GLN A 305 -14.42 48.40 39.93
C GLN A 305 -13.26 47.47 39.58
N LYS A 306 -13.20 47.02 38.31
CA LYS A 306 -12.11 46.18 37.82
C LYS A 306 -10.83 46.96 38.10
N LYS A 307 -10.13 46.60 39.18
CA LYS A 307 -8.77 47.04 39.42
C LYS A 307 -7.99 46.47 38.23
N PRO A 308 -7.35 47.29 37.38
CA PRO A 308 -6.50 46.76 36.33
C PRO A 308 -5.40 45.95 37.02
N VAL A 309 -5.46 44.63 36.87
CA VAL A 309 -4.37 43.74 37.26
C VAL A 309 -3.22 44.10 36.33
N GLY A 310 -2.12 44.56 36.92
CA GLY A 310 -0.96 45.09 36.22
C GLY A 310 -0.39 44.11 35.19
N THR A 311 0.11 44.71 34.11
CA THR A 311 1.11 44.15 33.19
C THR A 311 2.38 43.75 33.91
#